data_AF-A0A961BQQ2-F1
#
_entry.id   AF-A0A961BQQ2-F1
#
_cell.length_a   1.000
_cell.length_b   1.000
_cell.length_c   1.000
_cell.angle_alpha   90.00
_cell.angle_beta   90.00
_cell.angle_gamma   90.00
#
_symmetry.space_group_name_H-M   'P 1'
#
loop_
_entity.id
_entity.type
_entity.pdbx_description
1 polymer ?
#
loop_
_entity_poly.entity_id
_entity_poly.type
_entity_poly.pdbx_seq_one_letter_code
_entity_poly.pdbx_strand_id
1 'polypeptide(L)'
;SCVRRGAAIDLVLDRGRENRSQFVFARARGRDVIFWQSARTTRQARPNVAVPTRRASGQVLEILVDSHERYGWRFTAQQATTRRQALPAGDYAVERDGRIVAAVERKSLADLVSTMTSGKLRYLLAALADVPRAALVVEDRYSAIFKVTFTRPAVVAEGLAEAQVRFPHVPIVFAETRPLAQEWTYRFLGAALAHDRDHDAADTLAALLPTAGPVPPAPSTAAEIRAWAVANGYAIAPKGRIPHDIAAAFDAAHSTGG
;
A
#
# COMPACT_ATOMS: atom_id res chain seq x y z
N SER A 1 5.41 -30.09 31.76
CA SER A 1 4.32 -30.42 32.67
C SER A 1 2.97 -30.19 32.00
N CYS A 2 1.94 -30.95 32.41
CA CYS A 2 0.56 -30.79 31.96
C CYS A 2 -0.34 -30.83 33.20
N VAL A 3 -0.99 -29.70 33.52
CA VAL A 3 -1.71 -29.55 34.80
C VAL A 3 -3.07 -28.93 34.55
N ARG A 4 -4.15 -29.55 35.07
CA ARG A 4 -5.49 -28.97 35.04
C ARG A 4 -5.65 -27.95 36.17
N ARG A 5 -6.12 -26.76 35.84
CA ARG A 5 -6.48 -25.67 36.77
C ARG A 5 -7.90 -25.20 36.46
N GLY A 6 -8.88 -25.79 37.15
CA GLY A 6 -10.29 -25.53 36.91
C GLY A 6 -10.71 -25.90 35.48
N ALA A 7 -11.20 -24.90 34.75
CA ALA A 7 -11.62 -25.03 33.35
C ALA A 7 -10.46 -24.98 32.34
N ALA A 8 -9.22 -24.76 32.78
CA ALA A 8 -8.04 -24.71 31.92
C ALA A 8 -7.11 -25.91 32.14
N ILE A 9 -6.41 -26.34 31.08
CA ILE A 9 -5.24 -27.22 31.15
C ILE A 9 -4.01 -26.42 30.73
N ASP A 10 -3.07 -26.24 31.64
CA ASP A 10 -1.76 -25.66 31.38
C ASP A 10 -0.80 -26.71 30.81
N LEU A 11 -0.23 -26.42 29.66
CA LEU A 11 0.86 -27.19 29.05
C LEU A 11 2.15 -26.36 29.09
N VAL A 12 3.18 -26.88 29.74
CA VAL A 12 4.54 -26.31 29.74
C VAL A 12 5.50 -27.34 29.14
N LEU A 13 6.15 -26.98 28.04
CA LEU A 13 7.09 -27.81 27.30
C LEU A 13 8.52 -27.37 27.60
N ASP A 14 9.47 -28.31 27.59
CA ASP A 14 10.88 -28.01 27.75
C ASP A 14 11.50 -27.61 26.41
N ARG A 15 11.31 -26.35 26.01
CA ARG A 15 11.87 -25.74 24.80
C ARG A 15 11.96 -24.23 24.93
N GLY A 16 12.79 -23.60 24.10
CA GLY A 16 13.06 -22.15 24.19
C GLY A 16 11.94 -21.22 23.67
N ARG A 17 11.04 -21.70 22.79
CA ARG A 17 9.94 -20.89 22.21
C ARG A 17 8.64 -21.67 22.17
N GLU A 18 7.51 -20.97 22.23
CA GLU A 18 6.16 -21.57 22.25
C GLU A 18 6.04 -22.67 23.32
N ASN A 19 6.65 -22.44 24.48
CA ASN A 19 6.83 -23.44 25.53
C ASN A 19 5.68 -23.46 26.54
N ARG A 20 4.70 -22.56 26.40
CA ARG A 20 3.51 -22.50 27.27
C ARG A 20 2.24 -22.35 26.44
N SER A 21 1.21 -23.10 26.81
CA SER A 21 -0.12 -23.03 26.23
C SER A 21 -1.19 -23.40 27.27
N GLN A 22 -2.39 -22.87 27.10
CA GLN A 22 -3.58 -23.25 27.85
C GLN A 22 -4.65 -23.79 26.90
N PHE A 23 -5.30 -24.88 27.30
CA PHE A 23 -6.57 -25.32 26.71
C PHE A 23 -7.69 -24.99 27.69
N VAL A 24 -8.54 -24.03 27.36
CA VAL A 24 -9.64 -23.56 28.20
C VAL A 24 -10.95 -24.13 27.69
N PHE A 25 -11.57 -24.99 28.48
CA PHE A 25 -12.91 -25.51 28.22
C PHE A 25 -13.92 -24.43 28.59
N ALA A 26 -14.82 -24.10 27.66
CA ALA A 26 -15.84 -23.09 27.85
C ALA A 26 -17.11 -23.46 27.08
N ARG A 27 -18.22 -22.77 27.37
CA ARG A 27 -19.45 -22.85 26.58
C ARG A 27 -19.66 -21.51 25.89
N ALA A 28 -19.76 -21.53 24.56
CA ALA A 28 -19.96 -20.32 23.75
C ALA A 28 -21.09 -20.56 22.74
N ARG A 29 -22.07 -19.63 22.70
CA ARG A 29 -23.26 -19.73 21.83
C ARG A 29 -23.96 -21.11 21.94
N GLY A 30 -24.08 -21.62 23.17
CA GLY A 30 -24.76 -22.89 23.47
C GLY A 30 -23.97 -24.16 23.15
N ARG A 31 -22.73 -24.06 22.65
CA ARG A 31 -21.88 -25.20 22.32
C ARG A 31 -20.65 -25.26 23.24
N ASP A 32 -20.21 -26.48 23.53
CA ASP A 32 -18.94 -26.69 24.23
C ASP A 32 -17.79 -26.43 23.26
N VAL A 33 -16.84 -25.60 23.69
CA VAL A 33 -15.69 -25.16 22.90
C VAL A 33 -14.43 -25.27 23.74
N ILE A 34 -13.31 -25.55 23.08
CA ILE A 34 -11.99 -25.52 23.69
C ILE A 34 -11.21 -24.38 23.04
N PHE A 35 -10.85 -23.38 23.83
CA PHE A 35 -9.96 -22.33 23.41
C PHE A 35 -8.53 -22.75 23.65
N TRP A 36 -7.74 -22.88 22.60
CA TRP A 36 -6.29 -22.96 22.74
C TRP A 36 -5.71 -21.56 22.78
N GLN A 37 -5.03 -21.24 23.88
CA GLN A 37 -4.37 -19.97 24.11
C GLN A 37 -2.87 -20.21 24.29
N SER A 38 -2.04 -19.68 23.40
CA SER A 38 -0.63 -19.47 23.67
C SER A 38 -0.41 -18.10 24.31
N ALA A 39 0.77 -17.88 24.90
CA ALA A 39 1.17 -16.56 25.39
C ALA A 39 1.04 -15.46 24.32
N ARG A 40 1.19 -15.83 23.04
CA ARG A 40 1.02 -14.95 21.88
C ARG A 40 -0.44 -14.57 21.65
N THR A 41 -1.37 -15.53 21.66
CA THR A 41 -2.80 -15.26 21.44
C THR A 41 -3.45 -14.46 22.58
N THR A 42 -2.94 -14.58 23.82
CA THR A 42 -3.45 -13.81 24.96
C THR A 42 -3.06 -12.33 24.88
N ARG A 43 -1.92 -12.01 24.23
CA ARG A 43 -1.43 -10.63 24.04
C ARG A 43 -1.96 -9.94 22.78
N GLN A 44 -2.66 -10.67 21.91
CA GLN A 44 -3.19 -10.10 20.67
C GLN A 44 -4.29 -9.08 20.94
N ALA A 45 -4.26 -7.98 20.19
CA ALA A 45 -5.32 -6.99 20.20
C ALA A 45 -6.63 -7.60 19.70
N ARG A 46 -7.75 -7.20 20.32
CA ARG A 46 -9.11 -7.55 19.90
C ARG A 46 -9.88 -6.26 19.60
N PRO A 47 -9.54 -5.55 18.51
CA PRO A 47 -10.25 -4.35 18.14
C PRO A 47 -11.73 -4.68 17.91
N ASN A 48 -12.63 -3.96 18.57
CA ASN A 48 -14.08 -4.16 18.48
C ASN A 48 -14.61 -3.49 17.20
N VAL A 49 -14.16 -3.97 16.04
CA VAL A 49 -14.44 -3.36 14.73
C VAL A 49 -15.16 -4.33 13.82
N ALA A 50 -16.17 -3.83 13.12
CA ALA A 50 -16.84 -4.55 12.04
C ALA A 50 -16.14 -4.24 10.71
N VAL A 51 -15.80 -5.28 9.95
CA VAL A 51 -15.15 -5.14 8.65
C VAL A 51 -16.22 -5.17 7.54
N PRO A 52 -16.19 -4.25 6.55
CA PRO A 52 -17.16 -4.25 5.45
C PRO A 52 -17.12 -5.53 4.61
N THR A 53 -18.28 -6.02 4.17
CA THR A 53 -18.43 -7.24 3.37
C THR A 53 -18.45 -7.00 1.85
N ARG A 54 -18.44 -5.73 1.42
CA ARG A 54 -18.45 -5.35 0.00
C ARG A 54 -17.22 -5.89 -0.71
N ARG A 55 -17.35 -6.25 -1.98
CA ARG A 55 -16.22 -6.60 -2.86
C ARG A 55 -15.15 -5.52 -2.92
N ALA A 56 -13.88 -5.89 -2.95
CA ALA A 56 -12.77 -4.97 -3.20
C ALA A 56 -12.92 -4.40 -4.62
N SER A 57 -12.98 -3.08 -4.76
CA SER A 57 -13.20 -2.38 -6.04
C SER A 57 -14.37 -2.94 -6.88
N GLY A 58 -15.42 -3.49 -6.23
CA GLY A 58 -16.58 -4.05 -6.92
C GLY A 58 -16.37 -5.43 -7.56
N GLN A 59 -15.21 -6.06 -7.40
CA GLN A 59 -14.81 -7.27 -8.13
C GLN A 59 -14.57 -8.49 -7.24
N VAL A 60 -14.72 -9.69 -7.83
CA VAL A 60 -14.30 -10.95 -7.21
C VAL A 60 -12.86 -11.20 -7.63
N LEU A 61 -11.97 -11.38 -6.65
CA LEU A 61 -10.55 -11.58 -6.91
C LEU A 61 -10.23 -13.07 -6.92
N GLU A 62 -9.39 -13.51 -7.86
CA GLU A 62 -8.57 -14.70 -7.68
C GLU A 62 -7.23 -14.26 -7.10
N ILE A 63 -6.93 -14.69 -5.87
CA ILE A 63 -5.71 -14.31 -5.17
C ILE A 63 -4.71 -15.47 -5.26
N LEU A 64 -3.55 -15.19 -5.82
CA LEU A 64 -2.43 -16.11 -5.82
C LEU A 64 -1.83 -16.13 -4.41
N VAL A 65 -1.57 -17.33 -3.89
CA VAL A 65 -0.92 -17.55 -2.60
C VAL A 65 0.41 -18.24 -2.86
N ASP A 66 1.51 -17.69 -2.35
CA ASP A 66 2.82 -18.28 -2.53
C ASP A 66 2.85 -19.74 -2.05
N SER A 67 3.49 -20.61 -2.83
CA SER A 67 3.56 -22.04 -2.52
C SER A 67 4.27 -22.33 -1.20
N HIS A 68 5.20 -21.48 -0.78
CA HIS A 68 5.97 -21.61 0.46
C HIS A 68 5.25 -21.02 1.67
N GLU A 69 4.14 -20.30 1.50
CA GLU A 69 3.31 -19.81 2.60
C GLU A 69 2.55 -20.99 3.25
N ARG A 70 3.07 -21.40 4.40
CA ARG A 70 2.58 -22.54 5.18
C ARG A 70 1.24 -22.26 5.83
N TYR A 71 1.01 -21.03 6.26
CA TYR A 71 -0.19 -20.63 7.00
C TYR A 71 -0.95 -19.55 6.23
N GLY A 72 -1.21 -19.82 4.94
CA GLY A 72 -1.87 -18.90 4.04
C GLY A 72 -3.26 -18.48 4.48
N TRP A 73 -3.62 -17.22 4.24
CA TRP A 73 -5.00 -16.77 4.32
C TRP A 73 -5.87 -17.47 3.29
N ARG A 74 -7.11 -17.75 3.67
CA ARG A 74 -8.10 -18.38 2.80
C ARG A 74 -9.10 -17.38 2.20
N PHE A 75 -9.07 -16.13 2.67
CA PHE A 75 -10.02 -15.09 2.26
C PHE A 75 -11.50 -15.48 2.40
N THR A 76 -11.85 -16.39 3.33
CA THR A 76 -13.21 -16.96 3.41
C THR A 76 -14.30 -15.96 3.80
N ALA A 77 -13.93 -14.86 4.45
CA ALA A 77 -14.87 -13.78 4.77
C ALA A 77 -14.95 -12.74 3.64
N GLN A 78 -14.00 -12.79 2.71
CA GLN A 78 -13.91 -11.92 1.55
C GLN A 78 -14.47 -12.66 0.33
N GLN A 79 -15.08 -11.94 -0.60
CA GLN A 79 -15.59 -12.54 -1.84
C GLN A 79 -14.42 -12.75 -2.82
N ALA A 80 -13.59 -13.75 -2.56
CA ALA A 80 -12.39 -14.09 -3.34
C ALA A 80 -12.16 -15.60 -3.39
N THR A 81 -11.47 -16.06 -4.43
CA THR A 81 -10.90 -17.41 -4.54
C THR A 81 -9.39 -17.35 -4.34
N THR A 82 -8.77 -18.51 -4.10
CA THR A 82 -7.31 -18.60 -3.93
C THR A 82 -6.72 -19.69 -4.80
N ARG A 83 -5.57 -19.42 -5.43
CA ARG A 83 -4.78 -20.39 -6.21
C ARG A 83 -3.35 -20.40 -5.69
N ARG A 84 -2.75 -21.58 -5.50
CA ARG A 84 -1.33 -21.67 -5.06
C ARG A 84 -0.39 -21.66 -6.26
N GLN A 85 0.69 -20.88 -6.17
CA GLN A 85 1.77 -20.82 -7.17
C GLN A 85 3.03 -20.25 -6.50
N ALA A 86 4.22 -20.54 -7.02
CA ALA A 86 5.43 -19.81 -6.62
C ALA A 86 5.34 -18.36 -7.12
N LEU A 87 5.53 -17.40 -6.22
CA LEU A 87 5.56 -15.97 -6.55
C LEU A 87 7.00 -15.45 -6.66
N PRO A 88 7.26 -14.48 -7.54
CA PRO A 88 8.57 -13.84 -7.63
C PRO A 88 8.90 -13.02 -6.37
N ALA A 89 7.87 -12.43 -5.75
CA ALA A 89 7.96 -11.71 -4.48
C ALA A 89 6.59 -11.66 -3.79
N GLY A 90 6.60 -11.58 -2.46
CA GLY A 90 5.40 -11.52 -1.62
C GLY A 90 4.75 -12.88 -1.38
N ASP A 91 3.79 -12.90 -0.45
CA ASP A 91 3.03 -14.10 -0.08
C ASP A 91 1.67 -14.18 -0.79
N TYR A 92 1.13 -13.04 -1.22
CA TYR A 92 -0.16 -12.94 -1.88
C TYR A 92 -0.06 -12.02 -3.10
N ALA A 93 -0.67 -12.39 -4.22
CA ALA A 93 -0.64 -11.58 -5.42
C ALA A 93 -1.95 -11.63 -6.21
N VAL A 94 -2.10 -10.69 -7.13
CA VAL A 94 -3.09 -10.76 -8.21
C VAL A 94 -2.38 -10.58 -9.55
N GLU A 95 -2.87 -11.29 -10.56
CA GLU A 95 -2.34 -11.24 -11.91
C GLU A 95 -3.40 -10.79 -12.91
N ARG A 96 -2.93 -10.28 -14.04
CA ARG A 96 -3.73 -9.98 -15.24
C ARG A 96 -2.90 -10.38 -16.45
N ASP A 97 -3.51 -11.14 -17.36
CA ASP A 97 -2.86 -11.63 -18.59
C ASP A 97 -1.53 -12.37 -18.32
N GLY A 98 -1.47 -13.13 -17.22
CA GLY A 98 -0.28 -13.89 -16.80
C GLY A 98 0.83 -13.05 -16.15
N ARG A 99 0.64 -11.74 -15.98
CA ARG A 99 1.57 -10.82 -15.31
C ARG A 99 1.10 -10.51 -13.89
N ILE A 100 2.01 -10.61 -12.92
CA ILE A 100 1.75 -10.13 -11.56
C ILE A 100 1.57 -8.60 -11.58
N VAL A 101 0.39 -8.14 -11.20
CA VAL A 101 0.05 -6.71 -11.12
C VAL A 101 0.38 -6.15 -9.75
N ALA A 102 0.11 -6.95 -8.71
CA ALA A 102 0.36 -6.55 -7.34
C ALA A 102 0.73 -7.73 -6.45
N ALA A 103 1.55 -7.46 -5.44
CA ALA A 103 1.96 -8.44 -4.45
C ALA A 103 1.97 -7.86 -3.03
N VAL A 104 1.73 -8.68 -2.03
CA VAL A 104 1.81 -8.33 -0.62
C VAL A 104 2.61 -9.38 0.13
N GLU A 105 3.68 -8.95 0.78
CA GLU A 105 4.41 -9.73 1.77
C GLU A 105 3.71 -9.59 3.13
N ARG A 106 3.45 -10.71 3.80
CA ARG A 106 2.84 -10.77 5.11
C ARG A 106 3.91 -11.06 6.16
N LYS A 107 4.04 -10.16 7.13
CA LYS A 107 5.00 -10.32 8.24
C LYS A 107 4.33 -10.24 9.60
N SER A 108 4.78 -11.07 10.53
CA SER A 108 4.54 -10.76 11.94
C SER A 108 5.58 -9.78 12.47
N LEU A 109 5.27 -9.01 13.52
CA LEU A 109 6.24 -8.06 14.10
C LEU A 109 7.55 -8.76 14.53
N ALA A 110 7.44 -9.96 15.12
CA ALA A 110 8.62 -10.73 15.52
C ALA A 110 9.51 -11.11 14.33
N ASP A 111 8.90 -11.52 13.21
CA ASP A 111 9.63 -11.91 12.01
C ASP A 111 10.15 -10.68 11.24
N LEU A 112 9.46 -9.55 11.31
CA LEU A 112 9.95 -8.28 10.81
C LEU A 112 11.24 -7.87 11.55
N VAL A 113 11.19 -7.83 12.88
CA VAL A 113 12.36 -7.51 13.72
C VAL A 113 13.51 -8.46 13.40
N SER A 114 13.26 -9.77 13.33
CA SER A 114 14.29 -10.76 12.98
C SER A 114 14.88 -10.57 11.58
N THR A 115 14.07 -10.21 10.58
CA THR A 115 14.53 -9.98 9.21
C THR A 115 15.33 -8.70 9.08
N MET A 116 15.00 -7.68 9.86
CA MET A 116 15.74 -6.43 9.88
C MET A 116 17.09 -6.58 10.60
N THR A 117 17.12 -7.21 11.77
CA THR A 117 18.38 -7.42 12.53
C THR A 117 19.34 -8.36 11.82
N SER A 118 18.85 -9.24 10.95
CA SER A 118 19.66 -10.06 10.05
C SER A 118 20.05 -9.37 8.74
N GLY A 119 19.68 -8.10 8.54
CA GLY A 119 19.98 -7.32 7.33
C GLY A 119 19.21 -7.73 6.08
N LYS A 120 18.26 -8.67 6.20
CA LYS A 120 17.49 -9.26 5.09
C LYS A 120 16.32 -8.38 4.61
N LEU A 121 15.88 -7.42 5.42
CA LEU A 121 14.76 -6.54 5.08
C LEU A 121 14.99 -5.80 3.76
N ARG A 122 16.23 -5.34 3.51
CA ARG A 122 16.58 -4.62 2.27
C ARG A 122 16.33 -5.45 1.01
N TYR A 123 16.64 -6.75 1.05
CA TYR A 123 16.53 -7.63 -0.11
C TYR A 123 15.06 -8.00 -0.35
N LEU A 124 14.31 -8.20 0.73
CA LEU A 124 12.86 -8.40 0.68
C LEU A 124 12.18 -7.18 0.04
N LEU A 125 12.49 -5.97 0.49
CA LEU A 125 11.89 -4.74 -0.05
C LEU A 125 12.33 -4.45 -1.48
N ALA A 126 13.58 -4.77 -1.85
CA ALA A 126 14.05 -4.67 -3.23
C ALA A 126 13.26 -5.60 -4.15
N ALA A 127 13.07 -6.88 -3.77
CA ALA A 127 12.28 -7.82 -4.56
C ALA A 127 10.81 -7.38 -4.69
N LEU A 128 10.23 -6.80 -3.63
CA LEU A 128 8.89 -6.21 -3.71
C LEU A 128 8.85 -4.98 -4.63
N ALA A 129 9.89 -4.14 -4.64
CA ALA A 129 9.94 -2.94 -5.47
C ALA A 129 9.97 -3.25 -6.98
N ASP A 130 10.34 -4.48 -7.37
CA ASP A 130 10.29 -4.95 -8.75
C ASP A 130 8.86 -5.33 -9.21
N VAL A 131 7.88 -5.38 -8.30
CA VAL A 131 6.47 -5.62 -8.61
C VAL A 131 5.73 -4.28 -8.76
N PRO A 132 4.87 -4.09 -9.80
CA PRO A 132 4.29 -2.78 -10.11
C PRO A 132 3.56 -2.10 -8.95
N ARG A 133 2.89 -2.88 -8.10
CA ARG A 133 2.22 -2.42 -6.88
C ARG A 133 2.47 -3.41 -5.75
N ALA A 134 3.42 -3.12 -4.88
CA ALA A 134 3.78 -4.02 -3.79
C ALA A 134 3.57 -3.40 -2.41
N ALA A 135 3.42 -4.24 -1.39
CA ALA A 135 3.39 -3.78 -0.01
C ALA A 135 3.90 -4.84 0.97
N LEU A 136 4.36 -4.39 2.13
CA LEU A 136 4.65 -5.22 3.30
C LEU A 136 3.58 -4.97 4.36
N VAL A 137 2.73 -5.95 4.66
CA VAL A 137 1.73 -5.85 5.73
C VAL A 137 2.23 -6.53 7.00
N VAL A 138 2.15 -5.82 8.11
CA VAL A 138 2.61 -6.28 9.43
C VAL A 138 1.41 -6.56 10.33
N GLU A 139 1.33 -7.79 10.85
CA GLU A 139 0.28 -8.25 11.76
C GLU A 139 0.49 -7.77 13.22
N ASP A 140 0.71 -6.48 13.40
CA ASP A 140 0.76 -5.83 14.71
C ASP A 140 0.57 -4.31 14.56
N ARG A 141 0.51 -3.59 15.68
CA ARG A 141 0.49 -2.13 15.70
C ARG A 141 1.91 -1.59 15.70
N TYR A 142 2.11 -0.41 15.12
CA TYR A 142 3.39 0.30 15.20
C TYR A 142 3.85 0.48 16.67
N SER A 143 2.93 0.79 17.59
CA SER A 143 3.24 0.96 19.01
C SER A 143 3.80 -0.30 19.69
N ALA A 144 3.62 -1.49 19.12
CA ALA A 144 4.19 -2.72 19.65
C ALA A 144 5.70 -2.82 19.43
N ILE A 145 6.28 -2.05 18.50
CA ILE A 145 7.73 -1.91 18.33
C ILE A 145 8.41 -1.51 19.63
N PHE A 146 7.83 -0.57 20.36
CA PHE A 146 8.38 -0.06 21.62
C PHE A 146 8.25 -1.02 22.80
N LYS A 147 7.70 -2.22 22.56
CA LYS A 147 7.51 -3.28 23.56
C LYS A 147 8.31 -4.53 23.26
N VAL A 148 9.15 -4.53 22.21
CA VAL A 148 10.00 -5.67 21.86
C VAL A 148 11.12 -5.85 22.89
N THR A 149 11.46 -7.10 23.21
CA THR A 149 12.34 -7.45 24.35
C THR A 149 13.79 -7.72 23.96
N PHE A 150 14.06 -8.17 22.74
CA PHE A 150 15.37 -8.68 22.33
C PHE A 150 16.15 -7.73 21.41
N THR A 151 15.57 -6.58 21.07
CA THR A 151 16.16 -5.59 20.18
C THR A 151 15.80 -4.22 20.70
N ARG A 152 16.75 -3.27 20.64
CA ARG A 152 16.49 -1.89 21.05
C ARG A 152 15.39 -1.30 20.16
N PRO A 153 14.29 -0.76 20.70
CA PRO A 153 13.21 -0.20 19.88
C PRO A 153 13.66 0.90 18.92
N ALA A 154 14.65 1.71 19.30
CA ALA A 154 15.22 2.76 18.44
C ALA A 154 15.78 2.18 17.13
N VAL A 155 16.53 1.07 17.20
CA VAL A 155 17.06 0.36 16.03
C VAL A 155 15.93 -0.11 15.11
N VAL A 156 14.80 -0.53 15.70
CA VAL A 156 13.64 -0.99 14.92
C VAL A 156 12.94 0.18 14.23
N ALA A 157 12.72 1.28 14.95
CA ALA A 157 12.08 2.47 14.41
C ALA A 157 12.93 3.13 13.32
N GLU A 158 14.23 3.28 13.54
CA GLU A 158 15.19 3.83 12.56
C GLU A 158 15.27 2.95 11.32
N GLY A 159 15.40 1.63 11.48
CA GLY A 159 15.47 0.71 10.35
C GLY A 159 14.20 0.69 9.50
N LEU A 160 13.02 0.87 10.11
CA LEU A 160 11.76 1.05 9.40
C LEU A 160 11.69 2.38 8.64
N ALA A 161 12.17 3.47 9.25
CA ALA A 161 12.24 4.77 8.61
C ALA A 161 13.21 4.75 7.42
N GLU A 162 14.41 4.20 7.59
CA GLU A 162 15.40 4.03 6.52
C GLU A 162 14.84 3.18 5.38
N ALA A 163 14.19 2.06 5.71
CA ALA A 163 13.54 1.19 4.74
C ALA A 163 12.51 1.94 3.89
N GLN A 164 11.65 2.74 4.52
CA GLN A 164 10.61 3.49 3.83
C GLN A 164 11.17 4.65 2.98
N VAL A 165 12.24 5.31 3.43
CA VAL A 165 12.95 6.35 2.64
C VAL A 165 13.62 5.72 1.42
N ARG A 166 14.22 4.54 1.59
CA ARG A 166 14.94 3.84 0.51
C ARG A 166 14.01 3.21 -0.51
N PHE A 167 12.86 2.70 -0.07
CA PHE A 167 11.86 2.06 -0.91
C PHE A 167 10.51 2.79 -0.78
N PRO A 168 10.42 4.05 -1.25
CA PRO A 168 9.25 4.91 -1.00
C PRO A 168 7.97 4.36 -1.64
N HIS A 169 8.09 3.53 -2.68
CA HIS A 169 6.97 2.93 -3.39
C HIS A 169 6.47 1.60 -2.78
N VAL A 170 7.16 1.05 -1.78
CA VAL A 170 6.74 -0.17 -1.06
C VAL A 170 6.28 0.21 0.35
N PRO A 171 4.99 0.49 0.58
CA PRO A 171 4.48 0.84 1.90
C PRO A 171 4.62 -0.32 2.90
N ILE A 172 5.00 0.01 4.13
CA ILE A 172 4.99 -0.89 5.28
C ILE A 172 3.76 -0.57 6.16
N VAL A 173 2.75 -1.45 6.15
CA VAL A 173 1.46 -1.20 6.78
C VAL A 173 1.27 -2.03 8.04
N PHE A 174 1.13 -1.37 9.19
CA PHE A 174 0.82 -2.01 10.48
C PHE A 174 -0.68 -2.18 10.63
N ALA A 175 -1.17 -3.41 10.44
CA ALA A 175 -2.59 -3.71 10.38
C ALA A 175 -3.19 -4.22 11.70
N GLU A 176 -2.45 -4.15 12.82
CA GLU A 176 -2.86 -4.54 14.17
C GLU A 176 -3.11 -6.05 14.38
N THR A 177 -3.97 -6.67 13.59
CA THR A 177 -4.33 -8.09 13.72
C THR A 177 -4.25 -8.83 12.40
N ARG A 178 -4.13 -10.14 12.46
CA ARG A 178 -4.17 -11.02 11.29
C ARG A 178 -5.44 -10.85 10.43
N PRO A 179 -6.67 -10.80 10.99
CA PRO A 179 -7.86 -10.56 10.19
C PRO A 179 -7.87 -9.19 9.49
N LEU A 180 -7.39 -8.15 10.17
CA LEU A 180 -7.29 -6.81 9.58
C LEU A 180 -6.20 -6.73 8.50
N ALA A 181 -5.07 -7.42 8.68
CA ALA A 181 -4.05 -7.56 7.64
C ALA A 181 -4.62 -8.26 6.40
N GLN A 182 -5.38 -9.36 6.59
CA GLN A 182 -6.04 -10.07 5.50
C GLN A 182 -7.05 -9.18 4.76
N GLU A 183 -7.86 -8.42 5.50
CA GLU A 183 -8.80 -7.47 4.89
C GLU A 183 -8.06 -6.37 4.12
N TRP A 184 -7.03 -5.78 4.71
CA TRP A 184 -6.25 -4.73 4.08
C TRP A 184 -5.62 -5.24 2.78
N THR A 185 -5.02 -6.43 2.80
CA THR A 185 -4.46 -7.09 1.61
C THR A 185 -5.53 -7.32 0.54
N TYR A 186 -6.71 -7.82 0.92
CA TYR A 186 -7.83 -8.00 -0.02
C TYR A 186 -8.20 -6.69 -0.73
N ARG A 187 -8.29 -5.59 0.02
CA ARG A 187 -8.62 -4.26 -0.53
C ARG A 187 -7.50 -3.71 -1.41
N PHE A 188 -6.25 -3.83 -0.97
CA PHE A 188 -5.07 -3.36 -1.70
C PHE A 188 -4.95 -4.06 -3.06
N LEU A 189 -5.04 -5.39 -3.07
CA LEU A 189 -4.96 -6.17 -4.31
C LEU A 189 -6.11 -5.82 -5.27
N GLY A 190 -7.34 -5.65 -4.76
CA GLY A 190 -8.47 -5.24 -5.60
C GLY A 190 -8.36 -3.81 -6.12
N ALA A 191 -7.78 -2.89 -5.36
CA ALA A 191 -7.49 -1.54 -5.82
C ALA A 191 -6.41 -1.53 -6.91
N ALA A 192 -5.33 -2.29 -6.72
CA ALA A 192 -4.25 -2.39 -7.70
C ALA A 192 -4.72 -3.00 -9.02
N LEU A 193 -5.52 -4.07 -8.98
CA LEU A 193 -6.06 -4.70 -10.19
C LEU A 193 -7.03 -3.79 -10.94
N ALA A 194 -7.84 -3.00 -10.23
CA ALA A 194 -8.72 -2.01 -10.88
C ALA A 194 -7.90 -0.91 -11.56
N HIS A 195 -6.90 -0.39 -10.87
CA HIS A 195 -6.03 0.67 -11.37
C HIS A 195 -5.21 0.26 -12.60
N ASP A 196 -4.74 -1.00 -12.65
CA ASP A 196 -4.05 -1.56 -13.81
C ASP A 196 -4.99 -1.65 -15.04
N ARG A 197 -6.25 -2.03 -14.86
CA ARG A 197 -7.25 -2.01 -15.94
C ARG A 197 -7.56 -0.61 -16.44
N ASP A 198 -7.67 0.35 -15.52
CA ASP A 198 -7.91 1.74 -15.87
C ASP A 198 -6.72 2.32 -16.65
N HIS A 199 -5.48 1.96 -16.28
CA HIS A 199 -4.27 2.34 -17.03
C HIS A 199 -4.28 1.79 -18.45
N ASP A 200 -4.53 0.50 -18.62
CA ASP A 200 -4.61 -0.12 -19.95
C ASP A 200 -5.67 0.53 -20.85
N ALA A 201 -6.84 0.83 -20.27
CA ALA A 201 -7.91 1.53 -20.99
C ALA A 201 -7.50 2.96 -21.37
N ALA A 202 -6.81 3.67 -20.47
CA ALA A 202 -6.30 5.00 -20.72
C ALA A 202 -5.19 5.01 -21.78
N ASP A 203 -4.25 4.06 -21.75
CA ASP A 203 -3.18 3.93 -22.74
C ASP A 203 -3.75 3.62 -24.13
N THR A 204 -4.77 2.77 -24.20
CA THR A 204 -5.49 2.48 -25.45
C THR A 204 -6.15 3.74 -26.00
N LEU A 205 -6.80 4.54 -25.15
CA LEU A 205 -7.42 5.80 -25.56
C LEU A 205 -6.38 6.86 -25.93
N ALA A 206 -5.28 6.94 -25.19
CA ALA A 206 -4.18 7.88 -25.42
C ALA A 206 -3.48 7.61 -26.76
N ALA A 207 -3.33 6.34 -27.14
CA ALA A 207 -2.80 5.95 -28.45
C ALA A 207 -3.70 6.40 -29.63
N LEU A 208 -4.97 6.69 -29.38
CA LEU A 208 -5.90 7.27 -30.36
C LEU A 208 -5.86 8.80 -30.41
N LEU A 209 -5.21 9.46 -29.44
CA LEU A 209 -5.09 10.91 -29.44
C LEU A 209 -4.10 11.36 -30.52
N PRO A 210 -4.42 12.42 -31.28
CA PRO A 210 -3.43 13.02 -32.17
C PRO A 210 -2.27 13.58 -31.34
N THR A 211 -1.05 13.51 -31.88
CA THR A 211 0.11 14.16 -31.27
C THR A 211 -0.20 15.63 -31.05
N ALA A 212 -0.12 16.09 -29.81
CA ALA A 212 -0.35 17.49 -29.50
C ALA A 212 0.68 18.35 -30.25
N GLY A 213 0.20 19.37 -30.95
CA GLY A 213 1.06 20.42 -31.49
C GLY A 213 1.68 21.25 -30.36
N PRO A 214 2.64 22.13 -30.68
CA PRO A 214 3.18 23.05 -29.70
C PRO A 214 2.04 23.87 -29.07
N VAL A 215 2.10 24.03 -27.75
CA VAL A 215 1.19 24.95 -27.06
C VAL A 215 1.49 26.36 -27.60
N PRO A 216 0.50 27.06 -28.19
CA PRO A 216 0.74 28.41 -28.68
C PRO A 216 1.20 29.30 -27.52
N PRO A 217 2.10 30.27 -27.76
CA PRO A 217 2.54 31.18 -26.73
C PRO A 217 1.32 31.88 -26.11
N ALA A 218 1.40 32.14 -24.80
CA ALA A 218 0.36 32.91 -24.13
C ALA A 218 0.19 34.26 -24.83
N PRO A 219 -1.06 34.73 -25.05
CA PRO A 219 -1.27 36.04 -25.65
C PRO A 219 -0.61 37.10 -24.77
N SER A 220 0.05 38.07 -25.40
CA SER A 220 0.69 39.16 -24.67
C SER A 220 -0.32 39.92 -23.82
N THR A 221 0.07 40.22 -22.59
CA THR A 221 -0.78 40.91 -21.64
C THR A 221 -0.93 42.39 -22.02
N ALA A 222 -2.02 43.01 -21.57
CA ALA A 222 -2.21 44.45 -21.76
C ALA A 222 -1.06 45.30 -21.17
N ALA A 223 -0.34 44.79 -20.17
CA ALA A 223 0.83 45.46 -19.60
C ALA A 223 2.05 45.39 -20.55
N GLU A 224 2.30 44.24 -21.17
CA GLU A 224 3.37 44.05 -22.17
C GLU A 224 3.11 44.91 -23.40
N ILE A 225 1.87 44.92 -23.90
CA ILE A 225 1.48 45.75 -25.06
C ILE A 225 1.64 47.24 -24.71
N ARG A 226 1.28 47.68 -23.50
CA ARG A 226 1.49 49.07 -23.05
C ARG A 226 2.97 49.42 -22.93
N ALA A 227 3.78 48.53 -22.35
CA ALA A 227 5.22 48.76 -22.19
C ALA A 227 5.90 48.90 -23.57
N TRP A 228 5.55 48.03 -24.52
CA TRP A 228 6.01 48.13 -25.91
C TRP A 228 5.52 49.42 -26.58
N ALA A 229 4.26 49.79 -26.41
CA ALA A 229 3.68 51.00 -26.99
C ALA A 229 4.42 52.26 -26.52
N VAL A 230 4.67 52.38 -25.21
CA VAL A 230 5.45 53.50 -24.63
C VAL A 230 6.89 53.49 -25.14
N ALA A 231 7.55 52.33 -25.18
CA ALA A 231 8.92 52.20 -25.69
C ALA A 231 9.05 52.58 -27.17
N ASN A 232 7.99 52.42 -27.96
CA ASN A 232 7.94 52.76 -29.39
C ASN A 232 7.26 54.11 -29.69
N GLY A 233 7.02 54.94 -28.66
CA GLY A 233 6.54 56.32 -28.81
C GLY A 233 5.03 56.47 -29.05
N TYR A 234 4.23 55.42 -28.86
CA TYR A 234 2.77 55.51 -28.95
C TYR A 234 2.18 56.17 -27.68
N ALA A 235 1.27 57.13 -27.88
CA ALA A 235 0.50 57.71 -26.79
C ALA A 235 -0.59 56.73 -26.32
N ILE A 236 -0.48 56.23 -25.09
CA ILE A 236 -1.44 55.28 -24.51
C ILE A 236 -1.72 55.60 -23.04
N ALA A 237 -2.98 55.42 -22.62
CA ALA A 237 -3.37 55.61 -21.22
C ALA A 237 -2.61 54.64 -20.27
N PRO A 238 -2.46 54.93 -18.98
CA PRO A 238 -1.82 53.99 -18.04
C PRO A 238 -2.69 52.77 -17.70
N LYS A 239 -4.01 52.84 -17.95
CA LYS A 239 -5.00 51.79 -17.63
C LYS A 239 -6.12 51.75 -18.66
N GLY A 240 -6.95 50.70 -18.62
CA GLY A 240 -8.15 50.54 -19.47
C GLY A 240 -7.98 49.54 -20.60
N ARG A 241 -8.79 49.67 -21.66
CA ARG A 241 -8.69 48.86 -22.89
C ARG A 241 -7.45 49.28 -23.69
N ILE A 242 -6.84 48.35 -24.41
CA ILE A 242 -5.78 48.65 -25.39
C ILE A 242 -6.45 49.12 -26.68
N PRO A 243 -6.09 50.30 -27.22
CA PRO A 243 -6.56 50.75 -28.53
C PRO A 243 -6.24 49.72 -29.62
N HIS A 244 -7.18 49.51 -30.54
CA HIS A 244 -7.09 48.45 -31.56
C HIS A 244 -5.89 48.64 -32.51
N ASP A 245 -5.61 49.89 -32.88
CA ASP A 245 -4.44 50.30 -33.65
C ASP A 245 -3.12 49.93 -32.97
N ILE A 246 -3.02 50.13 -31.65
CA ILE A 246 -1.81 49.77 -30.88
C ILE A 246 -1.66 48.26 -30.75
N ALA A 247 -2.77 47.53 -30.53
CA ALA A 247 -2.74 46.06 -30.51
C ALA A 247 -2.30 45.48 -31.87
N ALA A 248 -2.84 45.99 -32.97
CA ALA A 248 -2.46 45.56 -34.31
C ALA A 248 -0.99 45.89 -34.65
N ALA A 249 -0.50 47.05 -34.22
CA ALA A 249 0.90 47.43 -34.39
C ALA A 249 1.86 46.54 -33.55
N PHE A 250 1.44 46.18 -32.34
CA PHE A 250 2.17 45.24 -31.49
C PHE A 250 2.23 43.86 -32.14
N ASP A 251 1.10 43.33 -32.61
CA ASP A 251 1.02 42.03 -33.27
C ASP A 251 1.91 42.01 -34.52
N ALA A 252 1.83 43.03 -35.38
CA ALA A 252 2.66 43.14 -36.57
C ALA A 252 4.17 43.14 -36.26
N ALA A 253 4.59 43.80 -35.18
CA ALA A 253 5.99 43.85 -34.76
C ALA A 253 6.51 42.51 -34.19
N HIS A 254 5.61 41.64 -33.70
CA HIS A 254 5.96 40.34 -33.09
C HIS A 254 5.52 39.14 -33.93
N SER A 255 4.99 39.37 -35.15
CA SER A 255 4.60 38.33 -36.10
C SER A 255 5.79 37.72 -36.86
N THR A 256 7.00 38.30 -36.77
CA THR A 256 8.21 37.77 -37.41
C THR A 256 9.04 36.96 -36.42
N GLY A 257 8.68 35.68 -36.28
CA GLY A 257 9.39 34.72 -35.43
C GLY A 257 8.67 33.38 -35.35
N GLY A 258 8.39 32.78 -36.51
CA GLY A 258 7.89 31.42 -36.66
C GLY A 258 8.88 30.57 -37.45
#